data_AF-A0A418VFN3-F1
#
_entry.id   AF-A0A418VFN3-F1
#
_cell.length_a   1.000
_cell.length_b   1.000
_cell.length_c   1.000
_cell.angle_alpha   90.00
_cell.angle_beta   90.00
_cell.angle_gamma   90.00
#
_symmetry.space_group_name_H-M   'P 1'
#
loop_
_entity.id
_entity.type
_entity.pdbx_description
1 polymer ?
#
loop_
_entity_poly.entity_id
_entity_poly.type
_entity_poly.pdbx_seq_one_letter_code
_entity_poly.pdbx_strand_id
1 'polypeptide(L)'
;MTTPAILMRQRIEAALTGLLGAYTLPGGEVVPAINLGDPPEGTTVQGLECLIATNPKPITPDMFGIPDLPRAYPVRLVNHDGGPDALQDATNALAQVFWPFWDEPRLQEATADIPEQSTMSLLYDPSQFLEETP
;
A
#
# COMPACT_ATOMS: atom_id res chain seq x y z
N MET A 1 18.11 11.62 -1.53
CA MET A 1 18.33 10.17 -1.64
C MET A 1 16.96 9.51 -1.60
N THR A 2 16.56 8.81 -2.66
CA THR A 2 15.28 8.09 -2.71
C THR A 2 15.39 6.85 -1.84
N THR A 3 14.48 6.68 -0.88
CA THR A 3 14.48 5.51 0.01
C THR A 3 13.70 4.36 -0.62
N PRO A 4 13.96 3.10 -0.22
CA PRO A 4 13.14 1.94 -0.59
C PRO A 4 11.63 2.16 -0.43
N ALA A 5 11.22 2.84 0.65
CA ALA A 5 9.81 3.12 0.92
C ALA A 5 9.22 4.09 -0.10
N ILE A 6 9.98 5.11 -0.54
CA ILE A 6 9.52 6.06 -1.55
C ILE A 6 9.35 5.35 -2.91
N LEU A 7 10.30 4.50 -3.30
CA LEU A 7 10.20 3.70 -4.54
C LEU A 7 9.00 2.77 -4.50
N MET A 8 8.77 2.12 -3.37
CA MET A 8 7.60 1.26 -3.16
C MET A 8 6.29 2.06 -3.29
N ARG A 9 6.19 3.23 -2.64
CA ARG A 9 5.02 4.12 -2.77
C ARG A 9 4.77 4.50 -4.22
N GLN A 10 5.79 4.91 -4.96
CA GLN A 10 5.66 5.32 -6.35
C GLN A 10 5.17 4.18 -7.24
N ARG A 11 5.69 2.96 -7.05
CA ARG A 11 5.27 1.79 -7.84
C ARG A 11 3.85 1.35 -7.50
N ILE A 12 3.44 1.44 -6.24
CA ILE A 12 2.05 1.21 -5.81
C ILE A 12 1.13 2.30 -6.38
N GLU A 13 1.53 3.56 -6.34
CA GLU A 13 0.79 4.70 -6.92
C GLU A 13 0.56 4.50 -8.43
N ALA A 14 1.60 4.06 -9.14
CA ALA A 14 1.50 3.71 -10.56
C ALA A 14 0.53 2.54 -10.79
N ALA A 15 0.62 1.47 -9.99
CA ALA A 15 -0.28 0.32 -10.08
C ALA A 15 -1.76 0.69 -9.82
N LEU A 16 -2.00 1.65 -8.92
CA LEU A 16 -3.34 2.09 -8.51
C LEU A 16 -3.82 3.36 -9.23
N THR A 17 -3.16 3.75 -10.32
CA THR A 17 -3.51 4.96 -11.06
C THR A 17 -4.96 4.91 -11.54
N GLY A 18 -5.74 5.93 -11.18
CA GLY A 18 -7.18 6.02 -11.50
C GLY A 18 -8.11 5.26 -10.55
N LEU A 19 -7.57 4.47 -9.62
CA LEU A 19 -8.35 3.76 -8.59
C LEU A 19 -8.29 4.47 -7.24
N LEU A 20 -7.19 5.18 -6.95
CA LEU A 20 -7.03 5.93 -5.70
C LEU A 20 -8.10 7.01 -5.57
N GLY A 21 -8.61 7.14 -4.35
CA GLY A 21 -9.38 8.29 -3.92
C GLY A 21 -8.50 9.53 -3.72
N ALA A 22 -8.99 10.48 -2.94
CA ALA A 22 -8.33 11.74 -2.68
C ALA A 22 -8.21 12.03 -1.18
N TYR A 23 -7.02 12.49 -0.77
CA TYR A 23 -6.82 13.18 0.49
C TYR A 23 -7.06 14.67 0.32
N THR A 24 -7.70 15.29 1.31
CA THR A 24 -7.64 16.74 1.53
C THR A 24 -6.74 17.01 2.73
N LEU A 25 -5.55 17.54 2.47
CA LEU A 25 -4.52 17.78 3.48
C LEU A 25 -4.87 18.97 4.40
N PRO A 26 -4.22 19.09 5.56
CA PRO A 26 -4.32 20.28 6.42
C PRO A 26 -3.80 21.51 5.68
N GLY A 27 -4.71 22.31 5.14
CA GLY A 27 -4.41 23.40 4.21
C GLY A 27 -5.27 23.40 2.94
N GLY A 28 -6.04 22.33 2.71
CA GLY A 28 -6.99 22.21 1.60
C GLY A 28 -6.39 21.69 0.30
N GLU A 29 -5.10 21.33 0.28
CA GLU A 29 -4.47 20.69 -0.88
C GLU A 29 -5.08 19.30 -1.09
N VAL A 30 -5.39 18.97 -2.35
CA VAL A 30 -5.98 17.69 -2.73
C VAL A 30 -4.95 16.85 -3.47
N VAL A 31 -4.65 15.66 -2.94
CA VAL A 31 -3.66 14.71 -3.50
C VAL A 31 -4.25 13.29 -3.55
N PRO A 32 -3.70 12.37 -4.35
CA PRO A 32 -4.14 10.97 -4.33
C PRO A 32 -4.05 10.36 -2.92
N ALA A 33 -5.05 9.55 -2.54
CA ALA A 33 -5.17 8.96 -1.21
C ALA A 33 -4.17 7.80 -0.99
N ILE A 34 -2.87 8.10 -1.05
CA ILE A 34 -1.78 7.17 -0.82
C ILE A 34 -0.69 7.78 0.05
N ASN A 35 -0.37 7.11 1.17
CA ASN A 35 0.65 7.60 2.09
C ASN A 35 1.56 6.51 2.68
N LEU A 36 2.78 6.93 3.06
CA LEU A 36 3.68 6.15 3.90
C LEU A 36 3.37 6.42 5.37
N GLY A 37 2.98 5.37 6.11
CA GLY A 37 2.46 5.51 7.46
C GLY A 37 1.10 6.20 7.47
N ASP A 38 0.77 6.85 8.58
CA ASP A 38 -0.49 7.56 8.74
C ASP A 38 -0.44 8.94 8.06
N PRO A 39 -1.54 9.37 7.40
CA PRO A 39 -1.64 10.73 6.85
C PRO A 39 -1.52 11.79 7.96
N PRO A 40 -1.09 13.03 7.61
CA PRO A 40 -0.98 14.11 8.58
C PRO A 40 -2.30 14.33 9.36
N GLU A 41 -2.19 14.69 10.64
CA GLU A 41 -3.37 14.97 11.47
C GLU A 41 -4.24 16.05 10.84
N GLY A 42 -5.55 15.82 10.78
CA GLY A 42 -6.52 16.71 10.14
C GLY A 42 -6.72 16.47 8.63
N THR A 43 -6.03 15.49 8.04
CA THR A 43 -6.32 15.02 6.69
C THR A 43 -7.69 14.33 6.65
N THR A 44 -8.52 14.67 5.67
CA THR A 44 -9.73 13.92 5.35
C THR A 44 -9.53 13.10 4.08
N VAL A 45 -10.30 12.02 3.92
CA VAL A 45 -10.18 11.09 2.80
C VAL A 45 -11.54 10.78 2.19
N GLN A 46 -11.55 10.65 0.87
CA GLN A 46 -12.67 10.14 0.08
C GLN A 46 -12.14 9.11 -0.91
N GLY A 47 -12.92 8.09 -1.20
CA GLY A 47 -12.67 6.98 -2.10
C GLY A 47 -11.81 5.88 -1.47
N LEU A 48 -10.98 5.28 -2.32
CA LEU A 48 -10.03 4.24 -1.93
C LEU A 48 -8.76 4.88 -1.35
N GLU A 49 -8.41 4.50 -0.13
CA GLU A 49 -7.17 4.88 0.53
C GLU A 49 -6.15 3.75 0.48
N CYS A 50 -4.87 4.08 0.27
CA CYS A 50 -3.75 3.15 0.34
C CYS A 50 -2.70 3.60 1.36
N LEU A 51 -2.55 2.82 2.44
CA LEU A 51 -1.58 3.06 3.50
C LEU A 51 -0.46 2.01 3.42
N ILE A 52 0.78 2.48 3.40
CA ILE A 52 1.97 1.62 3.24
C ILE A 52 2.84 1.80 4.48
N ALA A 53 3.31 0.71 5.09
CA ALA A 53 4.24 0.82 6.21
C ALA A 53 5.54 1.54 5.81
N THR A 54 6.09 2.37 6.69
CA THR A 54 7.35 3.10 6.43
C THR A 54 8.55 2.18 6.31
N ASN A 55 8.52 1.02 6.98
CA ASN A 55 9.58 0.04 6.99
C ASN A 55 9.06 -1.33 6.53
N PRO A 56 9.82 -2.07 5.72
CA PRO A 56 9.45 -3.42 5.35
C PRO A 56 9.71 -4.38 6.51
N LYS A 57 8.89 -5.42 6.62
CA LYS A 57 9.00 -6.45 7.64
C LYS A 57 9.69 -7.70 7.08
N PRO A 58 10.49 -8.42 7.89
CA PRO A 58 10.95 -9.74 7.52
C PRO A 58 9.75 -10.67 7.38
N ILE A 59 9.84 -11.53 6.39
CA ILE A 59 8.79 -12.43 5.96
C ILE A 59 8.63 -13.64 6.90
N THR A 60 9.71 -14.01 7.61
CA THR A 60 9.70 -15.03 8.66
C THR A 60 10.12 -14.42 10.00
N PRO A 61 9.67 -14.97 11.14
CA PRO A 61 10.25 -14.64 12.43
C PRO A 61 11.75 -14.96 12.38
N ASP A 62 12.59 -14.05 12.90
CA ASP A 62 14.06 -14.09 12.92
C ASP A 62 14.70 -15.33 13.59
N MET A 63 13.97 -16.43 13.80
CA MET A 63 14.39 -17.65 14.50
C MET A 63 15.65 -18.31 13.95
N PHE A 64 16.10 -18.00 12.72
CA PHE A 64 17.24 -18.67 12.10
C PHE A 64 18.41 -17.77 11.71
N GLY A 65 18.38 -16.46 12.01
CA GLY A 65 19.53 -15.56 11.78
C GLY A 65 20.08 -15.57 10.35
N ILE A 66 19.22 -15.81 9.35
CA ILE A 66 19.61 -15.87 7.94
C ILE A 66 19.73 -14.43 7.41
N PRO A 67 20.94 -13.95 7.05
CA PRO A 67 21.07 -12.68 6.35
C PRO A 67 20.39 -12.77 4.98
N ASP A 68 19.85 -11.65 4.50
CA ASP A 68 19.17 -11.51 3.20
C ASP A 68 17.80 -12.19 3.04
N LEU A 69 17.07 -12.36 4.15
CA LEU A 69 15.66 -12.75 4.06
C LEU A 69 14.87 -11.72 3.24
N PRO A 70 14.01 -12.18 2.30
CA PRO A 70 13.15 -11.28 1.55
C PRO A 70 12.28 -10.49 2.52
N ARG A 71 12.07 -9.21 2.21
CA ARG A 71 11.26 -8.32 3.03
C ARG A 71 10.00 -7.95 2.27
N ALA A 72 8.92 -7.70 2.99
CA ALA A 72 7.67 -7.24 2.39
C ALA A 72 7.22 -5.95 3.04
N TYR A 73 6.58 -5.08 2.27
CA TYR A 73 5.87 -3.91 2.79
C TYR A 73 4.43 -4.31 3.12
N PRO A 74 4.01 -4.20 4.39
CA PRO A 74 2.60 -4.22 4.73
C PRO A 74 1.88 -3.05 4.04
N VAL A 75 0.79 -3.39 3.35
CA VAL A 75 -0.10 -2.45 2.68
C VAL A 75 -1.52 -2.68 3.17
N ARG A 76 -2.23 -1.58 3.43
CA ARG A 76 -3.64 -1.58 3.80
C ARG A 76 -4.41 -0.71 2.82
N LEU A 77 -5.39 -1.30 2.16
CA LEU A 77 -6.38 -0.62 1.35
C LEU A 77 -7.63 -0.40 2.18
N VAL A 78 -8.20 0.80 2.17
CA VAL A 78 -9.41 1.12 2.93
C VAL A 78 -10.43 1.77 2.00
N ASN A 79 -11.65 1.27 1.99
CA ASN A 79 -12.74 1.77 1.17
C ASN A 79 -13.69 2.63 2.03
N HIS A 80 -13.50 3.95 1.99
CA HIS A 80 -14.29 4.87 2.82
C HIS A 80 -15.69 5.12 2.26
N ASP A 81 -15.76 5.40 0.96
CA ASP A 81 -16.99 5.66 0.20
C ASP A 81 -16.81 5.38 -1.30
N GLY A 82 -15.83 4.52 -1.64
CA GLY A 82 -15.62 4.06 -3.01
C GLY A 82 -16.73 3.14 -3.51
N GLY A 83 -16.59 2.70 -4.77
CA GLY A 83 -17.49 1.71 -5.35
C GLY A 83 -17.43 0.36 -4.61
N PRO A 84 -18.45 -0.51 -4.78
CA PRO A 84 -18.51 -1.81 -4.11
C PRO A 84 -17.31 -2.71 -4.45
N ASP A 85 -16.70 -2.53 -5.63
CA ASP A 85 -15.61 -3.37 -6.12
C ASP A 85 -14.22 -2.74 -5.91
N ALA A 86 -14.12 -1.58 -5.25
CA ALA A 86 -12.90 -0.78 -5.18
C ALA A 86 -11.71 -1.55 -4.56
N LEU A 87 -11.93 -2.33 -3.50
CA LEU A 87 -10.88 -3.15 -2.89
C LEU A 87 -10.45 -4.31 -3.80
N GLN A 88 -11.41 -4.93 -4.50
CA GLN A 88 -11.12 -6.03 -5.42
C GLN A 88 -10.32 -5.54 -6.63
N ASP A 89 -10.74 -4.44 -7.25
CA ASP A 89 -10.06 -3.83 -8.38
C ASP A 89 -8.63 -3.39 -8.01
N ALA A 90 -8.45 -2.76 -6.85
CA ALA A 90 -7.14 -2.37 -6.37
C ALA A 90 -6.26 -3.57 -6.04
N THR A 91 -6.80 -4.61 -5.43
CA THR A 91 -6.06 -5.85 -5.15
C THR A 91 -5.62 -6.52 -6.45
N ASN A 92 -6.49 -6.57 -7.46
CA ASN A 92 -6.16 -7.11 -8.78
C ASN A 92 -5.07 -6.28 -9.49
N ALA A 93 -5.15 -4.95 -9.41
CA ALA A 93 -4.15 -4.06 -9.99
C ALA A 93 -2.77 -4.24 -9.32
N LEU A 94 -2.73 -4.39 -7.99
CA LEU A 94 -1.49 -4.71 -7.28
C LEU A 94 -0.96 -6.09 -7.65
N ALA A 95 -1.84 -7.08 -7.84
CA ALA A 95 -1.42 -8.43 -8.23
C ALA A 95 -0.72 -8.42 -9.59
N GLN A 96 -1.14 -7.59 -10.54
CA GLN A 96 -0.47 -7.49 -11.85
C GLN A 96 1.00 -7.03 -11.76
N VAL A 97 1.36 -6.30 -10.70
CA VAL A 97 2.70 -5.70 -10.56
C VAL A 97 3.58 -6.43 -9.55
N PHE A 98 2.96 -6.99 -8.51
CA PHE A 98 3.66 -7.53 -7.33
C PHE A 98 3.43 -9.04 -7.12
N TRP A 99 2.83 -9.76 -8.08
CA TRP A 99 2.58 -11.19 -7.92
C TRP A 99 3.87 -12.02 -7.90
N PRO A 100 4.00 -12.99 -6.97
CA PRO A 100 3.02 -13.36 -5.93
C PRO A 100 2.99 -12.42 -4.73
N PHE A 101 1.80 -12.21 -4.15
CA PHE A 101 1.71 -11.62 -2.81
C PHE A 101 2.34 -12.56 -1.79
N TRP A 102 3.01 -11.98 -0.78
CA TRP A 102 3.62 -12.79 0.26
C TRP A 102 2.56 -13.43 1.17
N ASP A 103 1.55 -12.65 1.56
CA ASP A 103 0.37 -13.12 2.27
C ASP A 103 -0.85 -12.95 1.38
N GLU A 104 -1.80 -13.89 1.48
CA GLU A 104 -3.11 -13.71 0.85
C GLU A 104 -3.76 -12.41 1.35
N PRO A 105 -4.30 -11.57 0.45
CA PRO A 105 -5.04 -10.38 0.83
C PRO A 105 -6.17 -10.76 1.79
N ARG A 106 -6.16 -10.16 2.98
CA ARG A 106 -7.19 -10.40 3.99
C ARG A 106 -8.20 -9.28 3.94
N LEU A 107 -9.41 -9.62 3.51
CA LEU A 107 -10.54 -8.73 3.55
C LEU A 107 -11.11 -8.67 4.97
N GLN A 108 -11.35 -7.47 5.44
CA GLN A 108 -12.14 -7.17 6.61
C GLN A 108 -13.36 -6.37 6.16
N GLU A 109 -14.52 -6.99 6.34
CA GLU A 109 -15.83 -6.39 6.07
C GLU A 109 -16.03 -5.12 6.89
N ALA A 110 -16.83 -4.20 6.34
CA ALA A 110 -17.22 -2.99 7.05
C ALA A 110 -18.00 -3.32 8.34
N THR A 111 -17.78 -2.52 9.38
CA THR A 111 -18.56 -2.52 10.62
C THR A 111 -19.20 -1.14 10.81
N ALA A 112 -19.98 -0.95 11.87
CA ALA A 112 -20.61 0.35 12.15
C ALA A 112 -19.59 1.50 12.31
N ASP A 113 -18.38 1.18 12.78
CA ASP A 113 -17.35 2.18 13.12
C ASP A 113 -16.10 2.10 12.22
N ILE A 114 -15.99 1.09 11.35
CA ILE A 114 -14.78 0.81 10.57
C ILE A 114 -15.19 0.52 9.13
N PRO A 115 -14.63 1.25 8.14
CA PRO A 115 -14.84 0.95 6.73
C PRO A 115 -14.30 -0.43 6.33
N GLU A 116 -14.75 -0.91 5.17
CA GLU A 116 -14.20 -2.13 4.57
C GLU A 116 -12.71 -1.92 4.25
N GLN A 117 -11.88 -2.93 4.53
CA GLN A 117 -10.44 -2.81 4.29
C GLN A 117 -9.80 -4.14 3.89
N SER A 118 -8.76 -4.07 3.06
CA SER A 118 -7.95 -5.22 2.67
C SER A 118 -6.50 -5.02 3.11
N THR A 119 -5.90 -6.04 3.71
CA THR A 119 -4.49 -6.00 4.16
C THR A 119 -3.67 -7.06 3.44
N MET A 120 -2.48 -6.69 2.99
CA MET A 120 -1.58 -7.57 2.25
C MET A 120 -0.11 -7.21 2.48
N SER A 121 0.78 -8.13 2.12
CA SER A 121 2.23 -7.96 2.19
C SER A 121 2.81 -8.03 0.79
N LEU A 122 3.35 -6.91 0.30
CA LEU A 122 3.94 -6.82 -1.03
C LEU A 122 5.46 -7.02 -0.96
N LEU A 123 6.00 -7.96 -1.72
CA LEU A 123 7.43 -8.25 -1.74
C LEU A 123 8.24 -7.02 -2.18
N TYR A 124 9.31 -6.75 -1.44
CA TYR A 124 10.33 -5.78 -1.81
C TYR A 124 11.58 -6.52 -2.28
N ASP A 125 11.85 -6.42 -3.58
CA ASP A 125 13.12 -6.82 -4.16
C ASP A 125 13.89 -5.56 -4.58
N PRO A 126 14.97 -5.18 -3.87
CA PRO A 126 15.75 -4.01 -4.21
C PRO A 126 16.37 -4.07 -5.61
N SER A 127 16.59 -5.27 -6.17
CA SER A 127 17.16 -5.42 -7.52
C SER A 127 16.20 -4.97 -8.63
N GLN A 128 14.88 -5.06 -8.39
CA GLN A 128 13.86 -4.58 -9.32
C GLN A 128 13.85 -3.06 -9.48
N PHE A 129 14.57 -2.33 -8.63
CA PHE A 129 14.68 -0.87 -8.69
C PHE A 129 16.07 -0.41 -9.20
N LEU A 130 16.98 -1.35 -9.50
CA LEU A 130 18.31 -1.04 -10.04
C LEU A 130 18.32 -0.96 -11.58
N GLU A 131 17.34 -1.56 -12.26
CA GLU A 131 17.24 -1.57 -13.72
C GLU A 131 16.60 -0.29 -14.33
N GLU A 132 16.04 0.61 -13.50
CA GLU A 132 15.40 1.85 -13.96
C GLU A 132 16.30 3.10 -13.86
N THR A 133 17.62 2.91 -13.96
CA THR A 133 18.56 4.04 -14.11
C THR A 133 19.08 4.07 -15.55
N PRO A 134 18.72 5.08 -16.38
CA PRO A 134 19.24 5.22 -17.75
C PRO A 134 20.74 5.54 -17.78
#